data_AF-A0AAE1PYA0-F1
#
_entry.id   AF-A0AAE1PYA0-F1
#
_cell.length_a   1.000
_cell.length_b   1.000
_cell.length_c   1.000
_cell.angle_alpha   90.00
_cell.angle_beta   90.00
_cell.angle_gamma   90.00
#
_symmetry.space_group_name_H-M   'P 1'
#
loop_
_entity.id
_entity.type
_entity.pdbx_description
1 polymer ?
#
loop_
_entity_poly.entity_id
_entity_poly.type
_entity_poly.pdbx_seq_one_letter_code
_entity_poly.pdbx_strand_id
1 'polypeptide(L)'
;MISNTSPPFITATILSLQWPPFSSDEAVCKEPQNDYCIDVEGIIRCDGCVWYYESPCQRCQCENGIIKCDNVQCPPAPIGYCVPVPGPCCPTWDCTQQNHLYGRSHFIGCVDKLGHQHDLGEIWADSGNPCFNLTCTTAGIIESDHLPCPPLTHPPHTACILEEEDCCNIWKCPSCVDEDEAERDVGEVWQHPTNTCLVLECTTAGIMEKWITCPSPPPQPSPQCVLVMGEECCPMWMCSLVCPEVDLNINCVQIFNQCFKDTDCPNDSMCCPGACGLVCAQDAIHTSLMTNVSVMVSVGQKDSAALWPTVARSV
;
A
#
# COMPACT_ATOMS: atom_id res chain seq x y z
N MET A 1 -43.14 -53.38 -33.41
CA MET A 1 -43.46 -52.21 -34.24
C MET A 1 -42.21 -51.36 -34.31
N ILE A 2 -41.44 -51.46 -35.39
CA ILE A 2 -40.17 -50.75 -35.58
C ILE A 2 -40.52 -49.51 -36.39
N SER A 3 -40.39 -48.33 -35.78
CA SER A 3 -40.69 -47.05 -36.42
C SER A 3 -39.46 -46.60 -37.21
N ASN A 4 -39.58 -46.67 -38.54
CA ASN A 4 -38.59 -46.21 -39.50
C ASN A 4 -38.78 -44.70 -39.69
N THR A 5 -37.92 -43.88 -39.09
CA THR A 5 -37.85 -42.44 -39.36
C THR A 5 -36.63 -42.14 -40.21
N SER A 6 -36.88 -41.86 -41.49
CA SER A 6 -35.91 -41.33 -42.44
C SER A 6 -35.45 -39.92 -42.04
N PRO A 7 -34.16 -39.58 -42.14
CA PRO A 7 -33.68 -38.23 -41.89
C PRO A 7 -34.09 -37.26 -43.01
N PRO A 8 -34.29 -35.97 -42.71
CA PRO A 8 -34.62 -34.97 -43.71
C PRO A 8 -33.39 -34.67 -44.59
N PHE A 9 -33.59 -34.60 -45.90
CA PHE A 9 -32.61 -34.13 -46.87
C PHE A 9 -32.39 -32.63 -46.66
N ILE A 10 -31.19 -32.26 -46.19
CA ILE A 10 -30.75 -30.86 -46.15
C ILE A 10 -30.18 -30.52 -47.53
N THR A 11 -30.94 -29.74 -48.30
CA THR A 11 -30.47 -29.10 -49.53
C THR A 11 -29.48 -27.99 -49.15
N ALA A 12 -28.17 -28.26 -49.34
CA ALA A 12 -27.14 -27.25 -49.21
C ALA A 12 -27.19 -26.30 -50.41
N THR A 13 -27.68 -25.08 -50.18
CA THR A 13 -27.58 -23.98 -51.15
C THR A 13 -26.14 -23.50 -51.18
N ILE A 14 -25.40 -23.86 -52.24
CA ILE A 14 -24.08 -23.32 -52.52
C ILE A 14 -24.30 -21.87 -52.97
N LEU A 15 -24.16 -20.93 -52.04
CA LEU A 15 -23.97 -19.52 -52.38
C LEU A 15 -22.55 -19.38 -52.92
N SER A 16 -22.42 -19.33 -54.25
CA SER A 16 -21.22 -18.83 -54.91
C SER A 16 -21.00 -17.39 -54.46
N LEU A 17 -20.08 -17.20 -53.50
CA LEU A 17 -19.53 -15.89 -53.17
C LEU A 17 -18.81 -15.37 -54.42
N GLN A 18 -19.55 -14.63 -55.25
CA GLN A 18 -18.96 -13.76 -56.25
C GLN A 18 -18.23 -12.66 -55.49
N TRP A 19 -16.90 -12.78 -55.47
CA TRP A 19 -16.02 -11.71 -55.03
C TRP A 19 -16.38 -10.45 -55.84
N PRO A 20 -16.45 -9.27 -55.22
CA PRO A 20 -16.62 -8.05 -55.98
C PRO A 20 -15.52 -7.99 -57.04
N PRO A 21 -15.83 -7.57 -58.28
CA PRO A 21 -14.79 -7.36 -59.28
C PRO A 21 -13.77 -6.42 -58.65
N PHE A 22 -12.51 -6.87 -58.57
CA PHE A 22 -11.40 -5.99 -58.23
C PHE A 22 -11.51 -4.81 -59.19
N SER A 23 -11.87 -3.64 -58.65
CA SER A 23 -11.77 -2.38 -59.36
C SER A 23 -10.28 -2.22 -59.64
N SER A 24 -9.85 -2.59 -60.82
CA SER A 24 -8.62 -2.10 -61.40
C SER A 24 -8.85 -0.63 -61.72
N ASP A 25 -8.95 0.19 -60.68
CA ASP A 25 -8.63 1.59 -60.80
C ASP A 25 -7.14 1.57 -61.18
N GLU A 26 -6.89 1.54 -62.48
CA GLU A 26 -5.58 1.82 -63.06
C GLU A 26 -5.12 3.09 -62.37
N ALA A 27 -4.18 2.92 -61.44
CA ALA A 27 -3.39 4.01 -60.92
C ALA A 27 -2.60 4.53 -62.13
N VAL A 28 -3.25 5.40 -62.91
CA VAL A 28 -2.62 6.14 -63.99
C VAL A 28 -1.54 6.93 -63.29
N CYS A 29 -0.31 6.46 -63.43
CA CYS A 29 0.87 7.16 -63.01
C CYS A 29 0.80 8.49 -63.76
N LYS A 30 0.39 9.57 -63.07
CA LYS A 30 0.69 10.93 -63.56
C LYS A 30 2.18 10.90 -63.84
N GLU A 31 2.65 11.35 -65.00
CA GLU A 31 4.09 11.49 -65.21
C GLU A 31 4.67 12.37 -64.08
N PRO A 32 5.67 11.88 -63.32
CA PRO A 32 6.75 12.82 -63.03
C PRO A 32 8.13 12.14 -63.08
N GLN A 33 9.12 13.01 -62.98
CA GLN A 33 10.53 12.78 -62.70
C GLN A 33 10.87 11.38 -62.14
N ASN A 34 11.52 10.55 -62.97
CA ASN A 34 12.48 9.46 -62.72
C ASN A 34 12.34 8.46 -61.55
N ASP A 35 11.31 8.50 -60.72
CA ASP A 35 11.22 7.63 -59.54
C ASP A 35 10.18 6.52 -59.77
N TYR A 36 10.53 5.53 -60.60
CA TYR A 36 9.73 4.32 -60.78
C TYR A 36 10.61 3.08 -60.62
N CYS A 37 9.99 1.97 -60.25
CA CYS A 37 10.67 0.68 -60.15
C CYS A 37 10.24 -0.23 -61.30
N ILE A 38 11.15 -1.08 -61.77
CA ILE A 38 10.82 -2.17 -62.69
C ILE A 38 11.03 -3.46 -61.92
N ASP A 39 9.97 -4.23 -61.69
CA ASP A 39 10.07 -5.51 -60.99
C ASP A 39 10.72 -6.61 -61.85
N VAL A 40 10.90 -7.80 -61.29
CA VAL A 40 11.59 -8.92 -61.98
C VAL A 40 10.83 -9.43 -63.21
N GLU A 41 9.54 -9.12 -63.33
CA GLU A 41 8.71 -9.47 -64.49
C GLU A 41 8.75 -8.38 -65.57
N GLY A 42 9.46 -7.28 -65.33
CA GLY A 42 9.53 -6.13 -66.23
C GLY A 42 8.35 -5.16 -66.08
N ILE A 43 7.52 -5.29 -65.03
CA ILE A 43 6.36 -4.42 -64.81
C ILE A 43 6.81 -3.13 -64.13
N ILE A 44 6.40 -1.99 -64.69
CA ILE A 44 6.67 -0.67 -64.11
C ILE A 44 5.74 -0.44 -62.92
N ARG A 45 6.32 -0.15 -61.76
CA ARG A 45 5.65 0.16 -60.50
C ARG A 45 5.91 1.62 -60.14
N CYS A 46 4.85 2.33 -59.77
CA CYS A 46 4.94 3.72 -59.31
C CYS A 46 5.72 3.83 -58.00
N ASP A 47 6.34 4.98 -57.72
CA ASP A 47 6.84 5.26 -56.38
C ASP A 47 5.71 5.15 -55.34
N GLY A 48 5.98 4.49 -54.22
CA GLY A 48 5.01 4.17 -53.19
C GLY A 48 4.07 2.99 -53.50
N CYS A 49 4.07 2.45 -54.72
CA CYS A 49 3.29 1.24 -55.03
C CYS A 49 3.75 0.05 -54.18
N VAL A 50 2.79 -0.75 -53.70
CA VAL A 50 3.01 -1.98 -52.94
C VAL A 50 2.45 -3.17 -53.72
N TRP A 51 3.21 -4.25 -53.85
CA TRP A 51 2.78 -5.48 -54.51
C TRP A 51 3.31 -6.73 -53.80
N TYR A 52 2.81 -7.90 -54.20
CA TYR A 52 3.21 -9.21 -53.67
C TYR A 52 3.70 -10.10 -54.82
N TYR A 53 4.70 -10.94 -54.55
CA TYR A 53 5.19 -11.95 -55.51
C TYR A 53 4.37 -13.26 -55.43
N GLU A 54 4.79 -14.29 -56.18
CA GLU A 54 4.19 -15.64 -56.17
C GLU A 54 4.03 -16.23 -54.76
N SER A 55 4.93 -15.85 -53.83
CA SER A 55 4.69 -16.06 -52.41
C SER A 55 3.88 -14.89 -51.85
N PRO A 56 2.64 -15.12 -51.40
CA PRO A 56 1.79 -14.08 -50.80
C PRO A 56 2.44 -13.42 -49.56
N CYS A 57 3.50 -14.01 -49.01
CA CYS A 57 4.25 -13.46 -47.89
C CYS A 57 5.43 -12.57 -48.26
N GLN A 58 5.75 -12.38 -49.53
CA GLN A 58 6.77 -11.43 -49.92
C GLN A 58 6.10 -10.11 -50.35
N ARG A 59 6.22 -9.08 -49.50
CA ARG A 59 5.68 -7.76 -49.77
C ARG A 59 6.79 -6.86 -50.30
N CYS A 60 6.60 -6.28 -51.46
CA CYS A 60 7.54 -5.34 -52.06
C CYS A 60 6.92 -3.94 -52.18
N GLN A 61 7.76 -2.93 -52.02
CA GLN A 61 7.41 -1.53 -52.16
C GLN A 61 8.47 -0.82 -53.00
N CYS A 62 8.03 0.03 -53.92
CA CYS A 62 8.91 0.94 -54.63
C CYS A 62 9.09 2.20 -53.80
N GLU A 63 10.34 2.58 -53.52
CA GLU A 63 10.67 3.81 -52.81
C GLU A 63 11.85 4.50 -53.49
N ASN A 64 11.60 5.65 -54.12
CA ASN A 64 12.54 6.45 -54.89
C ASN A 64 13.33 5.64 -55.94
N GLY A 65 12.61 4.80 -56.71
CA GLY A 65 13.21 3.93 -57.74
C GLY A 65 13.96 2.70 -57.22
N ILE A 66 13.95 2.45 -55.91
CA ILE A 66 14.54 1.25 -55.29
C ILE A 66 13.41 0.31 -54.84
N ILE A 67 13.51 -0.96 -55.23
CA ILE A 67 12.60 -2.01 -54.75
C ILE A 67 13.07 -2.49 -53.38
N LYS A 68 12.24 -2.30 -52.36
CA LYS A 68 12.42 -2.88 -51.02
C LYS A 68 11.42 -4.01 -50.85
N CYS A 69 11.91 -5.23 -50.59
CA CYS A 69 11.06 -6.39 -50.36
C CYS A 69 11.34 -6.96 -48.99
N ASP A 70 10.29 -7.22 -48.23
CA ASP A 70 10.35 -7.84 -46.92
C ASP A 70 9.44 -9.08 -46.88
N ASN A 71 9.85 -10.08 -46.10
CA ASN A 71 8.96 -11.19 -45.77
C ASN A 71 8.01 -10.72 -44.66
N VAL A 72 6.71 -10.80 -44.93
CA VAL A 72 5.65 -10.50 -43.96
C VAL A 72 5.82 -11.42 -42.76
N GLN A 73 6.12 -10.82 -41.60
CA GLN A 73 6.17 -11.55 -40.33
C GLN A 73 4.73 -11.73 -39.83
N CYS A 74 4.30 -12.98 -39.73
CA CYS A 74 2.99 -13.29 -39.21
C CYS A 74 2.93 -13.07 -37.70
N PRO A 75 1.80 -12.56 -37.18
CA PRO A 75 1.62 -12.45 -35.74
C PRO A 75 1.71 -13.84 -35.10
N PRO A 76 2.30 -13.94 -33.89
CA PRO A 76 2.35 -15.20 -33.15
C PRO A 76 0.93 -15.71 -32.86
N ALA A 77 0.80 -17.02 -32.61
CA ALA A 77 -0.46 -17.62 -32.21
C ALA A 77 -0.98 -16.98 -30.91
N PRO A 78 -2.28 -16.65 -30.81
CA PRO A 78 -2.90 -16.26 -29.55
C PRO A 78 -2.70 -17.36 -28.50
N ILE A 79 -2.54 -16.98 -27.24
CA ILE A 79 -2.41 -17.94 -26.12
C ILE A 79 -3.76 -18.63 -25.93
N GLY A 80 -3.84 -19.93 -26.24
CA GLY A 80 -5.06 -20.72 -26.10
C GLY A 80 -5.20 -21.82 -27.16
N TYR A 81 -6.37 -22.48 -27.19
CA TYR A 81 -6.69 -23.54 -28.16
C TYR A 81 -7.33 -22.96 -29.42
N CYS A 82 -6.63 -22.03 -30.09
CA CYS A 82 -7.07 -21.49 -31.38
C CYS A 82 -6.51 -22.34 -32.53
N VAL A 83 -7.34 -22.63 -33.53
CA VAL A 83 -6.94 -23.41 -34.71
C VAL A 83 -6.52 -22.45 -35.83
N PRO A 84 -5.35 -22.66 -36.48
CA PRO A 84 -4.95 -21.82 -37.59
C PRO A 84 -5.87 -22.07 -38.80
N VAL A 85 -6.51 -21.00 -39.26
CA VAL A 85 -7.27 -20.96 -40.51
C VAL A 85 -6.31 -20.45 -41.60
N PRO A 86 -6.02 -21.27 -42.64
CA PRO A 86 -5.12 -20.87 -43.71
C PRO A 86 -5.56 -19.55 -44.35
N GLY A 87 -4.66 -18.57 -44.34
CA GLY A 87 -4.82 -17.30 -45.05
C GLY A 87 -3.85 -17.21 -46.24
N PRO A 88 -3.97 -16.17 -47.08
CA PRO A 88 -3.12 -16.01 -48.25
C PRO A 88 -1.64 -15.97 -47.85
N CYS A 89 -1.23 -15.11 -46.93
CA CYS A 89 0.12 -15.17 -46.34
C CYS A 89 0.12 -15.74 -44.92
N CYS A 90 -0.55 -15.04 -44.01
CA CYS A 90 -0.57 -15.40 -42.60
C CYS A 90 -1.84 -16.14 -42.25
N PRO A 91 -1.77 -17.14 -41.35
CA PRO A 91 -2.97 -17.75 -40.83
C PRO A 91 -3.78 -16.72 -40.06
N THR A 92 -5.10 -16.84 -40.16
CA THR A 92 -6.00 -16.25 -39.18
C THR A 92 -6.26 -17.29 -38.09
N TRP A 93 -6.66 -16.89 -36.89
CA TRP A 93 -6.83 -17.80 -35.76
C TRP A 93 -8.31 -17.93 -35.40
N ASP A 94 -8.86 -19.13 -35.53
CA ASP A 94 -10.24 -19.43 -35.10
C ASP A 94 -10.24 -19.98 -33.67
N CYS A 95 -10.69 -19.14 -32.73
CA CYS A 95 -10.79 -19.49 -31.32
C CYS A 95 -12.22 -19.91 -30.91
N THR A 96 -13.16 -20.07 -31.86
CA THR A 96 -14.57 -20.34 -31.54
C THR A 96 -14.80 -21.76 -31.02
N GLN A 97 -13.89 -22.71 -31.30
CA GLN A 97 -14.03 -24.10 -30.84
C GLN A 97 -13.81 -24.30 -29.33
N GLN A 98 -13.24 -23.32 -28.62
CA GLN A 98 -13.16 -23.37 -27.14
C GLN A 98 -14.55 -23.38 -26.48
N ASN A 99 -15.60 -22.92 -27.19
CA ASN A 99 -16.93 -22.75 -26.61
C ASN A 99 -17.78 -24.04 -26.54
N HIS A 100 -17.32 -25.16 -27.11
CA HIS A 100 -18.15 -26.36 -27.25
C HIS A 100 -17.78 -27.55 -26.36
N LEU A 101 -16.64 -27.53 -25.65
CA LEU A 101 -16.21 -28.68 -24.83
C LEU A 101 -16.50 -28.55 -23.33
N TYR A 102 -16.89 -27.37 -22.83
CA TYR A 102 -17.33 -27.20 -21.45
C TYR A 102 -18.71 -26.52 -21.40
N GLY A 103 -19.76 -27.32 -21.57
CA GLY A 103 -21.16 -26.92 -21.41
C GLY A 103 -21.56 -26.57 -19.97
N ARG A 104 -20.74 -25.85 -19.21
CA ARG A 104 -21.10 -25.27 -17.91
C ARG A 104 -20.23 -24.06 -17.59
N SER A 105 -20.92 -22.94 -17.36
CA SER A 105 -20.43 -21.68 -16.83
C SER A 105 -19.33 -21.03 -17.65
N HIS A 106 -19.77 -20.04 -18.43
CA HIS A 106 -19.02 -19.13 -19.27
C HIS A 106 -18.06 -18.29 -18.39
N PHE A 107 -16.97 -18.88 -17.92
CA PHE A 107 -15.93 -18.14 -17.22
C PHE A 107 -15.11 -17.38 -18.26
N ILE A 108 -15.46 -16.11 -18.44
CA ILE A 108 -14.68 -15.16 -19.23
C ILE A 108 -13.60 -14.63 -18.29
N GLY A 109 -12.53 -15.39 -18.14
CA GLY A 109 -11.42 -15.01 -17.28
C GLY A 109 -10.12 -15.67 -17.72
N CYS A 110 -9.03 -15.26 -17.08
CA CYS A 110 -7.69 -15.67 -17.39
C CYS A 110 -7.24 -16.74 -16.42
N VAL A 111 -6.28 -17.57 -16.82
CA VAL A 111 -5.67 -18.58 -15.95
C VAL A 111 -4.18 -18.31 -15.86
N ASP A 112 -3.65 -18.10 -14.66
CA ASP A 112 -2.23 -17.83 -14.43
C ASP A 112 -1.36 -19.09 -14.64
N LYS A 113 -0.03 -18.95 -14.51
CA LYS A 113 0.93 -20.06 -14.66
C LYS A 113 0.76 -21.17 -13.60
N LEU A 114 0.09 -20.87 -12.49
CA LEU A 114 -0.19 -21.80 -11.38
C LEU A 114 -1.56 -22.48 -11.53
N GLY A 115 -2.38 -22.05 -12.49
CA GLY A 115 -3.73 -22.57 -12.71
C GLY A 115 -4.83 -21.82 -11.97
N HIS A 116 -4.53 -20.69 -11.32
CA HIS A 116 -5.54 -19.85 -10.69
C HIS A 116 -6.35 -19.09 -11.73
N GLN A 117 -7.65 -19.01 -11.50
CA GLN A 117 -8.58 -18.30 -12.37
C GLN A 117 -8.75 -16.87 -11.89
N HIS A 118 -8.62 -15.91 -12.81
CA HIS A 118 -8.79 -14.48 -12.57
C HIS A 118 -9.93 -13.95 -13.42
N ASP A 119 -10.76 -13.09 -12.82
CA ASP A 119 -11.88 -12.46 -13.51
C ASP A 119 -11.39 -11.42 -14.54
N LEU A 120 -12.19 -11.16 -15.57
CA LEU A 120 -11.89 -10.11 -16.54
C LEU A 120 -11.75 -8.74 -15.85
N GLY A 121 -10.61 -8.08 -16.04
CA GLY A 121 -10.26 -6.81 -15.41
C GLY A 121 -9.56 -6.94 -14.06
N GLU A 122 -9.41 -8.15 -13.52
CA GLU A 122 -8.62 -8.39 -12.32
C GLU A 122 -7.13 -8.10 -12.58
N ILE A 123 -6.45 -7.56 -11.56
CA ILE A 123 -5.02 -7.26 -11.57
C ILE A 123 -4.38 -8.06 -10.45
N TRP A 124 -3.33 -8.83 -10.75
CA TRP A 124 -2.59 -9.64 -9.77
C TRP A 124 -1.08 -9.60 -10.05
N ALA A 125 -0.25 -9.95 -9.06
CA ALA A 125 1.21 -10.00 -9.23
C ALA A 125 1.64 -11.30 -9.95
N ASP A 126 2.65 -11.24 -10.84
CA ASP A 126 3.22 -12.45 -11.44
C ASP A 126 3.99 -13.26 -10.38
N SER A 127 3.59 -14.52 -10.21
CA SER A 127 4.28 -15.53 -9.40
C SER A 127 5.78 -15.69 -9.69
N GLY A 128 6.23 -15.40 -10.92
CA GLY A 128 7.64 -15.47 -11.30
C GLY A 128 8.41 -14.15 -11.12
N ASN A 129 7.69 -13.03 -11.04
CA ASN A 129 8.29 -11.72 -10.83
C ASN A 129 7.24 -10.78 -10.20
N PRO A 130 7.31 -10.54 -8.88
CA PRO A 130 6.32 -9.71 -8.18
C PRO A 130 6.31 -8.25 -8.64
N CYS A 131 7.26 -7.83 -9.48
CA CYS A 131 7.28 -6.49 -10.07
C CYS A 131 6.29 -6.23 -11.18
N PHE A 132 5.73 -7.28 -11.77
CA PHE A 132 4.78 -7.13 -12.85
C PHE A 132 3.39 -7.43 -12.35
N ASN A 133 2.50 -6.47 -12.58
CA ASN A 133 1.09 -6.73 -12.51
C ASN A 133 0.66 -7.38 -13.82
N LEU A 134 -0.15 -8.41 -13.72
CA LEU A 134 -0.84 -9.05 -14.83
C LEU A 134 -2.28 -8.58 -14.77
N THR A 135 -2.83 -8.17 -15.92
CA THR A 135 -4.24 -7.78 -16.02
C THR A 135 -4.95 -8.76 -16.93
N CYS A 136 -6.06 -9.33 -16.46
CA CYS A 136 -6.87 -10.18 -17.31
C CYS A 136 -7.71 -9.32 -18.25
N THR A 137 -7.56 -9.50 -19.56
CA THR A 137 -8.34 -8.80 -20.58
C THR A 137 -9.06 -9.80 -21.49
N THR A 138 -9.93 -9.29 -22.36
CA THR A 138 -10.66 -10.12 -23.33
C THR A 138 -9.72 -10.75 -24.36
N ALA A 139 -8.51 -10.20 -24.52
CA ALA A 139 -7.45 -10.74 -25.37
C ALA A 139 -6.53 -11.74 -24.64
N GLY A 140 -6.77 -12.00 -23.34
CA GLY A 140 -5.91 -12.80 -22.48
C GLY A 140 -5.18 -11.97 -21.43
N ILE A 141 -4.13 -12.55 -20.86
CA ILE A 141 -3.28 -11.89 -19.85
C ILE A 141 -2.39 -10.87 -20.56
N ILE A 142 -2.48 -9.61 -20.16
CA ILE A 142 -1.56 -8.57 -20.59
C ILE A 142 -0.63 -8.25 -19.40
N GLU A 143 0.66 -8.27 -19.66
CA GLU A 143 1.68 -7.81 -18.73
C GLU A 143 1.60 -6.28 -18.65
N SER A 144 1.24 -5.75 -17.48
CA SER A 144 1.20 -4.32 -17.20
C SER A 144 2.61 -3.80 -16.99
N ASP A 145 2.76 -2.48 -17.11
CA ASP A 145 3.99 -1.76 -16.74
C ASP A 145 4.47 -2.13 -15.33
N HIS A 146 5.79 -2.11 -15.17
CA HIS A 146 6.51 -2.30 -13.92
C HIS A 146 5.81 -1.53 -12.80
N LEU A 147 5.56 -2.19 -11.67
CA LEU A 147 4.98 -1.52 -10.51
C LEU A 147 5.87 -0.32 -10.15
N PRO A 148 5.34 0.92 -10.18
CA PRO A 148 6.16 2.09 -9.92
C PRO A 148 6.56 2.06 -8.45
N CYS A 149 7.84 1.74 -8.18
CA CYS A 149 8.37 1.84 -6.84
C CYS A 149 8.34 3.29 -6.37
N PRO A 150 7.94 3.55 -5.11
CA PRO A 150 8.07 4.89 -4.56
C PRO A 150 9.53 5.32 -4.64
N PRO A 151 9.82 6.60 -4.95
CA PRO A 151 11.19 7.08 -5.02
C PRO A 151 11.86 6.85 -3.67
N LEU A 152 12.97 6.10 -3.69
CA LEU A 152 13.78 5.88 -2.51
C LEU A 152 14.27 7.23 -1.97
N THR A 153 13.87 7.54 -0.74
CA THR A 153 14.44 8.64 0.01
C THR A 153 15.83 8.25 0.52
N HIS A 154 16.60 9.24 0.98
CA HIS A 154 17.86 8.99 1.67
C HIS A 154 17.64 8.03 2.85
N PRO A 155 18.59 7.11 3.13
CA PRO A 155 18.43 6.14 4.20
C PRO A 155 18.14 6.86 5.53
N PRO A 156 17.18 6.37 6.32
CA PRO A 156 16.82 7.03 7.57
C PRO A 156 17.97 6.99 8.59
N HIS A 157 18.86 6.00 8.48
CA HIS A 157 20.08 5.91 9.28
C HIS A 157 21.25 5.34 8.47
N THR A 158 22.49 5.66 8.87
CA THR A 158 23.72 5.17 8.21
C THR A 158 23.93 3.66 8.28
N ALA A 159 23.17 2.97 9.15
CA ALA A 159 23.25 1.53 9.33
C ALA A 159 22.21 0.75 8.52
N CYS A 160 21.27 1.43 7.86
CA CYS A 160 20.29 0.76 7.01
C CYS A 160 20.94 0.27 5.73
N ILE A 161 20.66 -0.97 5.36
CA ILE A 161 21.08 -1.55 4.09
C ILE A 161 19.88 -1.56 3.15
N LEU A 162 20.15 -1.40 1.86
CA LEU A 162 19.13 -1.54 0.84
C LEU A 162 18.96 -3.03 0.56
N GLU A 163 17.80 -3.59 0.87
CA GLU A 163 17.43 -4.96 0.50
C GLU A 163 16.31 -4.93 -0.54
N GLU A 164 16.33 -5.93 -1.41
CA GLU A 164 15.27 -6.17 -2.38
C GLU A 164 14.20 -7.02 -1.70
N GLU A 165 13.07 -6.41 -1.35
CA GLU A 165 11.91 -7.11 -0.80
C GLU A 165 10.73 -6.96 -1.78
N ASP A 166 10.20 -8.11 -2.22
CA ASP A 166 9.25 -8.21 -3.32
C ASP A 166 9.79 -7.59 -4.63
N CYS A 167 9.24 -6.44 -5.03
CA CYS A 167 9.61 -5.73 -6.25
C CYS A 167 10.51 -4.52 -6.00
N CYS A 168 10.36 -3.90 -4.83
CA CYS A 168 10.94 -2.61 -4.57
C CYS A 168 12.06 -2.75 -3.57
N ASN A 169 13.14 -2.03 -3.85
CA ASN A 169 14.17 -1.84 -2.85
C ASN A 169 13.55 -1.13 -1.65
N ILE A 170 13.78 -1.67 -0.46
CA ILE A 170 13.42 -1.05 0.81
C ILE A 170 14.67 -0.89 1.67
N TRP A 171 14.65 0.10 2.55
CA TRP A 171 15.70 0.25 3.55
C TRP A 171 15.41 -0.69 4.71
N LYS A 172 16.21 -1.75 4.83
CA LYS A 172 16.20 -2.60 6.01
C LYS A 172 17.18 -2.06 7.02
N CYS A 173 16.63 -1.47 8.07
CA CYS A 173 17.41 -0.94 9.17
C CYS A 173 17.60 -2.03 10.23
N PRO A 174 18.73 -2.03 10.96
CA PRO A 174 18.83 -2.80 12.19
C PRO A 174 17.67 -2.36 13.10
N SER A 175 16.88 -3.32 13.60
CA SER A 175 15.88 -3.09 14.64
C SER A 175 16.36 -3.72 15.94
N CYS A 176 15.87 -3.19 17.05
CA CYS A 176 16.02 -3.84 18.35
C CYS A 176 14.76 -4.63 18.65
N VAL A 177 14.87 -5.78 19.32
CA VAL A 177 13.71 -6.55 19.77
C VAL A 177 13.66 -6.46 21.29
N ASP A 178 12.55 -5.95 21.84
CA ASP A 178 12.38 -5.86 23.29
C ASP A 178 11.98 -7.21 23.93
N GLU A 179 11.80 -7.23 25.25
CA GLU A 179 11.46 -8.45 25.99
C GLU A 179 10.08 -9.04 25.62
N ASP A 180 9.19 -8.24 25.02
CA ASP A 180 7.86 -8.64 24.55
C ASP A 180 7.90 -9.09 23.07
N GLU A 181 9.09 -9.28 22.50
CA GLU A 181 9.32 -9.60 21.09
C GLU A 181 8.86 -8.49 20.12
N ALA A 182 8.66 -7.26 20.60
CA ALA A 182 8.30 -6.14 19.73
C ALA A 182 9.57 -5.55 19.07
N GLU A 183 9.51 -5.40 17.75
CA GLU A 183 10.55 -4.69 16.99
C GLU A 183 10.45 -3.18 17.22
N ARG A 184 11.61 -2.57 17.49
CA ARG A 184 11.81 -1.15 17.77
C ARG A 184 12.76 -0.55 16.75
N ASP A 185 12.41 0.61 16.23
CA ASP A 185 13.25 1.32 15.27
C ASP A 185 14.46 1.99 15.97
N VAL A 186 15.58 2.12 15.27
CA VAL A 186 16.75 2.86 15.79
C VAL A 186 16.36 4.31 16.10
N GLY A 187 16.66 4.73 17.32
CA GLY A 187 16.30 6.03 17.90
C GLY A 187 15.00 6.01 18.70
N GLU A 188 14.25 4.92 18.70
CA GLU A 188 13.09 4.75 19.57
C GLU A 188 13.53 4.60 21.04
N VAL A 189 12.75 5.22 21.93
CA VAL A 189 13.02 5.26 23.37
C VAL A 189 11.77 4.77 24.11
N TRP A 190 11.92 3.79 24.99
CA TRP A 190 10.81 3.21 25.76
C TRP A 190 11.20 2.93 27.23
N GLN A 191 10.19 2.73 28.08
CA GLN A 191 10.42 2.39 29.50
C GLN A 191 10.65 0.88 29.66
N HIS A 192 11.54 0.52 30.59
CA HIS A 192 11.77 -0.88 30.93
C HIS A 192 10.55 -1.50 31.65
N PRO A 193 10.10 -2.71 31.29
CA PRO A 193 8.83 -3.27 31.77
C PRO A 193 8.78 -3.50 33.28
N THR A 194 9.92 -3.83 33.89
CA THR A 194 10.02 -4.09 35.34
C THR A 194 10.70 -2.99 36.15
N ASN A 195 11.29 -1.98 35.48
CA ASN A 195 12.08 -0.96 36.16
C ASN A 195 11.77 0.42 35.58
N THR A 196 10.84 1.15 36.21
CA THR A 196 10.43 2.48 35.75
C THR A 196 11.57 3.52 35.77
N CYS A 197 12.70 3.22 36.44
CA CYS A 197 13.90 4.06 36.43
C CYS A 197 14.84 3.85 35.26
N LEU A 198 14.57 2.84 34.43
CA LEU A 198 15.39 2.49 33.29
C LEU A 198 14.63 2.80 32.01
N VAL A 199 15.28 3.58 31.16
CA VAL A 199 14.82 3.89 29.81
C VAL A 199 15.73 3.15 28.85
N LEU A 200 15.13 2.47 27.88
CA LEU A 200 15.81 1.74 26.83
C LEU A 200 15.79 2.58 25.55
N GLU A 201 16.91 2.63 24.84
CA GLU A 201 17.05 3.30 23.55
C GLU A 201 17.57 2.30 22.53
N CYS A 202 16.89 2.16 21.39
CA CYS A 202 17.39 1.33 20.31
C CYS A 202 18.46 2.09 19.55
N THR A 203 19.67 1.54 19.50
CA THR A 203 20.79 2.12 18.76
C THR A 203 21.24 1.18 17.64
N THR A 204 22.08 1.67 16.74
CA THR A 204 22.70 0.82 15.70
C THR A 204 23.57 -0.30 16.27
N ALA A 205 23.95 -0.24 17.55
CA ALA A 205 24.70 -1.28 18.25
C ALA A 205 23.82 -2.24 19.07
N GLY A 206 22.50 -2.06 19.06
CA GLY A 206 21.53 -2.78 19.89
C GLY A 206 20.87 -1.90 20.96
N ILE A 207 20.23 -2.53 21.94
CA ILE A 207 19.53 -1.84 23.04
C ILE A 207 20.56 -1.24 24.00
N MET A 208 20.48 0.07 24.21
CA MET A 208 21.23 0.76 25.25
C MET A 208 20.34 1.09 26.44
N GLU A 209 20.83 0.76 27.63
CA GLU A 209 20.19 1.09 28.90
C GLU A 209 20.62 2.47 29.39
N LYS A 210 19.65 3.32 29.73
CA LYS A 210 19.88 4.66 30.27
C LYS A 210 19.07 4.87 31.54
N TRP A 211 19.76 5.17 32.63
CA TRP A 211 19.13 5.50 33.91
C TRP A 211 18.52 6.90 33.85
N ILE A 212 17.29 7.03 34.34
CA ILE A 212 16.64 8.34 34.52
C ILE A 212 17.41 9.10 35.60
N THR A 213 18.00 10.23 35.20
CA THR A 213 18.65 11.14 36.15
C THR A 213 17.60 12.05 36.78
N CYS A 214 17.29 11.82 38.04
CA CYS A 214 16.36 12.69 38.76
C CYS A 214 17.04 14.00 39.20
N PRO A 215 16.34 15.15 39.11
CA PRO A 215 16.81 16.35 39.75
C PRO A 215 16.88 16.15 41.27
N SER A 216 17.80 16.84 41.95
CA SER A 216 17.83 16.85 43.41
C SER A 216 16.45 17.28 43.94
N PRO A 217 15.84 16.52 44.86
CA PRO A 217 14.53 16.87 45.38
C PRO A 217 14.60 18.25 46.06
N PRO A 218 13.54 19.07 45.96
CA PRO A 218 13.50 20.34 46.65
C PRO A 218 13.59 20.13 48.18
N PRO A 219 14.00 21.15 48.94
CA PRO A 219 14.01 21.09 50.40
C PRO A 219 12.67 20.59 50.95
N GLN A 220 12.71 19.80 52.04
CA GLN A 220 11.52 19.22 52.64
C GLN A 220 10.50 20.32 52.97
N PRO A 221 9.27 20.26 52.42
CA PRO A 221 8.31 21.35 52.54
C PRO A 221 7.67 21.41 53.93
N SER A 222 7.54 20.27 54.62
CA SER A 222 7.05 20.17 56.00
C SER A 222 7.63 18.94 56.69
N PRO A 223 7.85 18.97 58.03
CA PRO A 223 8.35 17.82 58.79
C PRO A 223 7.45 16.58 58.71
N GLN A 224 6.19 16.71 58.30
CA GLN A 224 5.25 15.58 58.11
C GLN A 224 5.33 14.93 56.72
N CYS A 225 6.13 15.50 55.81
CA CYS A 225 6.32 14.93 54.49
C CYS A 225 7.47 13.94 54.50
N VAL A 226 7.23 12.75 53.94
CA VAL A 226 8.24 11.72 53.75
C VAL A 226 8.60 11.66 52.27
N LEU A 227 9.89 11.54 51.97
CA LEU A 227 10.35 11.34 50.61
C LEU A 227 10.06 9.89 50.24
N VAL A 228 9.23 9.69 49.22
CA VAL A 228 8.92 8.36 48.68
C VAL A 228 9.43 8.27 47.25
N MET A 229 9.64 7.07 46.75
CA MET A 229 9.85 6.84 45.32
C MET A 229 8.49 6.91 44.62
N GLY A 230 8.30 7.87 43.70
CA GLY A 230 7.09 7.95 42.89
C GLY A 230 7.04 6.85 41.83
N GLU A 231 5.88 6.68 41.20
CA GLU A 231 5.71 5.73 40.08
C GLU A 231 6.62 6.08 38.88
N GLU A 232 6.92 7.38 38.70
CA GLU A 232 7.78 7.91 37.64
C GLU A 232 9.28 7.86 37.96
N CYS A 233 9.73 6.85 38.71
CA CYS A 233 11.10 6.66 39.20
C CYS A 233 11.63 7.73 40.17
N CYS A 234 11.32 9.00 39.96
CA CYS A 234 11.91 10.07 40.73
C CYS A 234 11.27 10.21 42.12
N PRO A 235 12.08 10.54 43.14
CA PRO A 235 11.56 10.69 44.48
C PRO A 235 10.67 11.94 44.57
N MET A 236 9.52 11.80 45.21
CA MET A 236 8.57 12.88 45.46
C MET A 236 8.22 12.95 46.94
N TRP A 237 7.92 14.14 47.43
CA TRP A 237 7.46 14.33 48.80
C TRP A 237 5.99 13.92 48.90
N MET A 238 5.71 12.85 49.64
CA MET A 238 4.35 12.53 50.08
C MET A 238 4.13 13.14 51.45
N CYS A 239 3.32 14.18 51.49
CA CYS A 239 2.86 14.77 52.72
C CYS A 239 1.65 13.98 53.20
N SER A 240 1.80 13.29 54.34
CA SER A 240 0.62 12.72 55.00
C SER A 240 -0.22 13.90 55.46
N LEU A 241 -1.38 14.03 54.85
CA LEU A 241 -2.37 15.02 55.14
C LEU A 241 -3.01 14.71 56.50
N VAL A 242 -2.25 14.89 57.57
CA VAL A 242 -2.71 14.71 58.94
C VAL A 242 -3.28 16.05 59.37
N CYS A 243 -4.61 16.11 59.52
CA CYS A 243 -5.24 17.25 60.16
C CYS A 243 -4.56 17.52 61.51
N PRO A 244 -4.23 18.78 61.83
CA PRO A 244 -3.62 19.10 63.11
C PRO A 244 -4.50 18.57 64.23
N GLU A 245 -3.92 17.84 65.19
CA GLU A 245 -4.63 17.43 66.40
C GLU A 245 -5.07 18.71 67.14
N VAL A 246 -6.35 19.02 67.06
CA VAL A 246 -6.96 20.09 67.86
C VAL A 246 -7.29 19.53 69.23
N ASP A 247 -6.83 20.21 70.27
CA ASP A 247 -7.22 19.96 71.66
C ASP A 247 -8.75 20.13 71.78
N LEU A 248 -9.49 19.02 71.86
CA LEU A 248 -10.95 18.97 71.96
C LEU A 248 -11.51 19.53 73.29
N ASN A 249 -10.67 20.13 74.14
CA ASN A 249 -11.04 20.59 75.47
C ASN A 249 -11.61 22.03 75.48
N ILE A 250 -12.17 22.48 74.35
CA ILE A 250 -12.82 23.78 74.21
C ILE A 250 -14.32 23.59 74.26
N ASN A 251 -14.99 24.19 75.26
CA ASN A 251 -16.44 24.24 75.34
C ASN A 251 -17.00 25.15 74.23
N CYS A 252 -17.37 24.56 73.10
CA CYS A 252 -17.98 25.27 72.00
C CYS A 252 -19.44 25.59 72.32
N VAL A 253 -19.76 26.87 72.41
CA VAL A 253 -21.15 27.33 72.61
C VAL A 253 -22.00 27.05 71.37
N GLN A 254 -21.38 27.00 70.17
CA GLN A 254 -22.00 26.60 68.91
C GLN A 254 -20.97 25.89 68.01
N ILE A 255 -21.42 24.86 67.28
CA ILE A 255 -20.61 24.13 66.28
C ILE A 255 -20.83 24.80 64.92
N PHE A 256 -19.74 25.20 64.25
CA PHE A 256 -19.78 25.76 62.90
C PHE A 256 -18.89 24.93 61.97
N ASN A 257 -19.53 24.17 61.07
CA ASN A 257 -18.85 23.45 60.01
C ASN A 257 -18.75 24.35 58.76
N GLN A 258 -17.53 24.71 58.37
CA GLN A 258 -17.25 25.42 57.13
C GLN A 258 -17.24 24.47 55.92
N CYS A 259 -17.05 23.18 56.14
CA CYS A 259 -16.99 22.13 55.14
C CYS A 259 -17.52 20.80 55.70
N PHE A 260 -17.82 19.84 54.83
CA PHE A 260 -18.17 18.47 55.22
C PHE A 260 -17.30 17.41 54.54
N LYS A 261 -16.65 17.77 53.44
CA LYS A 261 -15.68 16.96 52.69
C LYS A 261 -14.65 17.89 52.05
N ASP A 262 -13.50 17.35 51.65
CA ASP A 262 -12.38 18.13 51.10
C ASP A 262 -12.78 18.94 49.85
N THR A 263 -13.69 18.41 49.02
CA THR A 263 -14.18 19.14 47.83
C THR A 263 -15.01 20.40 48.15
N ASP A 264 -15.48 20.55 49.39
CA ASP A 264 -16.20 21.75 49.81
C ASP A 264 -15.24 22.91 50.12
N CYS A 265 -13.94 22.62 50.23
CA CYS A 265 -12.93 23.56 50.59
C CYS A 265 -12.27 24.20 49.36
N PRO A 266 -12.06 25.53 49.34
CA PRO A 266 -11.43 26.20 48.22
C PRO A 266 -9.93 25.89 48.15
N ASN A 267 -9.35 25.94 46.95
CA ASN A 267 -7.91 25.78 46.69
C ASN A 267 -7.32 24.43 47.13
N ASP A 268 -8.06 23.33 46.90
CA ASP A 268 -7.65 21.96 47.24
C ASP A 268 -7.24 21.77 48.72
N SER A 269 -7.79 22.63 49.60
CA SER A 269 -7.61 22.48 51.03
C SER A 269 -8.48 21.36 51.58
N MET A 270 -8.15 20.87 52.77
CA MET A 270 -8.84 19.72 53.35
C MET A 270 -9.79 20.13 54.45
N CYS A 271 -10.85 19.35 54.58
CA CYS A 271 -11.84 19.56 55.62
C CYS A 271 -11.42 18.86 56.91
N CYS A 272 -10.81 19.63 57.82
CA CYS A 272 -10.23 19.11 59.04
C CYS A 272 -11.10 19.38 60.28
N PRO A 273 -11.02 18.52 61.32
CA PRO A 273 -11.58 18.84 62.62
C PRO A 273 -10.88 20.08 63.19
N GLY A 274 -11.66 21.12 63.48
CA GLY A 274 -11.24 22.28 64.24
C GLY A 274 -11.78 22.22 65.66
N ALA A 275 -11.39 23.20 66.49
CA ALA A 275 -11.82 23.29 67.89
C ALA A 275 -13.36 23.24 68.05
N CYS A 276 -14.12 23.82 67.10
CA CYS A 276 -15.57 23.97 67.18
C CYS A 276 -16.30 23.63 65.86
N GLY A 277 -15.93 22.52 65.22
CA GLY A 277 -16.53 22.04 63.97
C GLY A 277 -15.49 21.74 62.90
N LEU A 278 -15.93 21.43 61.68
CA LEU A 278 -15.06 21.17 60.54
C LEU A 278 -14.64 22.49 59.87
N VAL A 279 -13.35 22.68 59.63
CA VAL A 279 -12.80 23.88 58.98
C VAL A 279 -11.89 23.51 57.83
N CYS A 280 -11.89 24.32 56.78
CA CYS A 280 -10.95 24.14 55.68
C CYS A 280 -9.55 24.54 56.16
N ALA A 281 -8.69 23.55 56.37
CA ALA A 281 -7.30 23.77 56.70
C ALA A 281 -6.52 23.80 55.38
N GLN A 282 -6.07 24.99 55.00
CA GLN A 282 -5.08 25.10 53.93
C GLN A 282 -3.78 24.50 54.45
N ASP A 283 -3.19 23.61 53.66
CA ASP A 283 -1.77 23.31 53.79
C ASP A 283 -1.03 24.66 53.83
N ALA A 284 -0.17 24.84 54.82
CA ALA A 284 0.67 26.04 54.95
C ALA A 284 1.67 26.20 53.78
N ILE A 285 1.49 25.48 52.66
CA ILE A 285 2.48 25.27 51.61
C ILE A 285 2.03 25.82 50.24
N HIS A 286 0.78 26.27 50.06
CA HIS A 286 0.29 26.71 48.74
C HIS A 286 0.39 28.23 48.43
N THR A 287 1.37 28.95 49.01
CA THR A 287 1.60 30.39 48.69
C THR A 287 2.91 30.71 47.96
N SER A 288 3.70 29.73 47.52
CA SER A 288 4.83 30.05 46.63
C SER A 288 5.26 28.85 45.80
N LEU A 289 4.73 28.72 44.57
CA LEU A 289 5.37 28.15 43.38
C LEU A 289 4.35 27.98 42.24
N MET A 290 3.60 29.05 41.94
CA MET A 290 3.04 29.25 40.59
C MET A 290 3.95 30.23 39.85
N THR A 291 5.22 29.86 39.68
CA THR A 291 6.06 30.39 38.60
C THR A 291 6.31 29.23 37.66
N ASN A 292 5.66 29.30 36.50
CA ASN A 292 5.79 28.39 35.38
C ASN A 292 7.24 27.95 35.16
N VAL A 293 7.54 26.70 35.52
CA VAL A 293 8.59 25.93 34.87
C VAL A 293 7.87 24.85 34.09
N SER A 294 7.43 25.20 32.88
CA SER A 294 7.17 24.20 31.86
C SER A 294 8.49 23.50 31.58
N VAL A 295 8.70 22.34 32.20
CA VAL A 295 9.70 21.39 31.71
C VAL A 295 9.16 20.89 30.38
N MET A 296 9.59 21.51 29.29
CA MET A 296 9.44 20.93 27.97
C MET A 296 10.30 19.67 27.93
N VAL A 297 9.71 18.52 28.25
CA VAL A 297 10.19 17.27 27.67
C VAL A 297 9.70 17.31 26.22
N SER A 298 10.56 17.77 25.33
CA SER A 298 10.36 17.65 23.89
C SER A 298 10.48 16.18 23.51
N VAL A 299 9.44 15.39 23.78
CA VAL A 299 9.22 14.15 23.03
C VAL A 299 8.77 14.62 21.65
N GLY A 300 9.61 14.41 20.64
CA GLY A 300 9.29 14.69 19.25
C GLY A 300 8.15 13.78 18.80
N GLN A 301 6.92 14.18 19.10
CA GLN A 301 5.72 13.55 18.55
C GLN A 301 5.61 13.97 17.08
N LYS A 302 6.03 13.06 16.21
CA LYS A 302 5.99 13.24 14.76
C LYS A 302 4.56 12.92 14.30
N ASP A 303 3.70 13.92 14.35
CA ASP A 303 2.36 13.86 13.75
C ASP A 303 2.47 13.58 12.26
N SER A 304 2.16 12.34 11.88
CA SER A 304 1.89 11.96 10.50
C SER A 304 0.37 11.89 10.32
N ALA A 305 -0.25 13.06 10.14
CA ALA A 305 -1.63 13.16 9.69
C ALA A 305 -1.67 13.04 8.15
N ALA A 306 -1.87 11.81 7.65
CA ALA A 306 -2.36 11.58 6.29
C ALA A 306 -3.85 11.23 6.38
N LEU A 307 -4.69 12.23 6.10
CA LEU A 307 -6.12 12.05 5.83
C LEU A 307 -6.30 11.26 4.53
N TRP A 308 -6.84 10.04 4.64
CA TRP A 308 -7.52 9.36 3.52
C TRP A 308 -8.93 8.97 3.96
N PRO A 309 -9.96 9.10 3.10
CA PRO A 309 -11.34 8.86 3.46
C PRO A 309 -11.67 7.36 3.44
N THR A 310 -12.34 6.89 4.50
CA THR A 310 -12.93 5.57 4.58
C THR A 310 -14.16 5.48 3.66
N VAL A 311 -14.07 4.67 2.61
CA VAL A 311 -15.24 4.22 1.84
C VAL A 311 -15.93 3.12 2.65
N ALA A 312 -17.17 3.38 3.05
CA ALA A 312 -18.04 2.38 3.66
C ALA A 312 -18.41 1.30 2.63
N ARG A 313 -18.14 0.04 2.96
CA ARG A 313 -18.67 -1.14 2.25
C ARG A 313 -19.71 -1.78 3.17
N SER A 314 -20.97 -1.68 2.77
CA SER A 314 -22.10 -2.40 3.37
C SER A 314 -22.03 -3.89 3.06
N VAL A 315 -22.33 -4.70 4.07
CA VAL A 315 -22.82 -6.09 3.95
C VAL A 315 -24.35 -6.04 4.02
#